data_AF-A0A962QF13-F1
#
_entry.id   AF-A0A962QF13-F1
#
_cell.length_a   1.000
_cell.length_b   1.000
_cell.length_c   1.000
_cell.angle_alpha   90.00
_cell.angle_beta   90.00
_cell.angle_gamma   90.00
#
_symmetry.space_group_name_H-M   'P 1'
#
loop_
_entity.id
_entity.type
_entity.pdbx_description
1 polymer ?
#
loop_
_entity_poly.entity_id
_entity_poly.type
_entity_poly.pdbx_seq_one_letter_code
_entity_poly.pdbx_strand_id
1 'polypeptide(L)'
;MSFTSADPLVSENDHENRAHYTPVRFFDLQNGECNMSDHDPYNDGLEIHEDFKTLDFEVAPFVDYDETPSLNSEAKLLSWAKDILSVSPSARTMLAEAKKQRWIFSIEALEGPDFHIDVPQKRIVLSDQGLAISALGRSTYFKNSFLVSLIRALRDVWQEKRHGGFDAQYACENVLMLERVRAADLDILAVLVGWELRGEGHGGLWRHLIGSEDGDLAMRFSGYLERDPASLFNGRALAAAFSQWFRADRRIEACDHETLNYLDTLMQENAFEEIFGTRKLTPISIESLSCLPDRTAYLQGHGREIIADPLYAGLNDPINQAHYMQILYDLKVTRVQDVPFRDAALAEKIFPGGEFTAEKDDIS
;
A
#
# COMPACT_ATOMS: atom_id res chain seq x y z
N MET A 1 -54.71 -29.56 -15.02
CA MET A 1 -54.65 -28.12 -14.72
C MET A 1 -53.27 -27.84 -14.17
N SER A 2 -52.40 -27.33 -15.04
CA SER A 2 -51.03 -26.90 -14.75
C SER A 2 -51.06 -25.56 -14.03
N PHE A 3 -50.23 -25.38 -13.02
CA PHE A 3 -49.74 -24.06 -12.62
C PHE A 3 -48.23 -24.10 -12.60
N THR A 4 -47.69 -23.17 -13.38
CA THR A 4 -46.31 -23.01 -13.83
C THR A 4 -45.45 -22.33 -12.79
N SER A 5 -44.15 -22.59 -12.91
CA SER A 5 -43.03 -21.94 -12.22
C SER A 5 -43.05 -20.42 -12.38
N ALA A 6 -42.63 -19.73 -11.33
CA ALA A 6 -42.19 -18.36 -11.40
C ALA A 6 -40.70 -18.33 -11.03
N ASP A 7 -39.86 -18.11 -12.05
CA ASP A 7 -38.45 -17.77 -11.88
C ASP A 7 -38.33 -16.38 -11.23
N PRO A 8 -37.36 -16.14 -10.34
CA PRO A 8 -37.01 -14.79 -9.95
C PRO A 8 -36.06 -14.20 -11.00
N LEU A 9 -36.48 -13.06 -11.53
CA LEU A 9 -35.69 -12.17 -12.38
C LEU A 9 -34.39 -11.77 -11.68
N VAL A 10 -33.27 -12.21 -12.24
CA VAL A 10 -31.94 -11.66 -11.98
C VAL A 10 -31.94 -10.25 -12.59
N SER A 11 -31.87 -9.22 -11.74
CA SER A 11 -31.67 -7.86 -12.20
C SER A 11 -30.20 -7.68 -12.59
N GLU A 12 -29.92 -7.75 -13.89
CA GLU A 12 -28.73 -7.18 -14.50
C GLU A 12 -28.76 -5.66 -14.28
N ASN A 13 -27.96 -5.18 -13.34
CA ASN A 13 -27.43 -3.81 -13.29
C ASN A 13 -26.31 -3.75 -12.24
N ASP A 14 -25.30 -4.61 -12.40
CA ASP A 14 -23.99 -4.41 -11.77
C ASP A 14 -23.21 -3.46 -12.69
N HIS A 15 -23.41 -2.15 -12.50
CA HIS A 15 -22.48 -1.17 -13.03
C HIS A 15 -21.17 -1.29 -12.24
N GLU A 16 -20.14 -1.76 -12.94
CA GLU A 16 -18.75 -1.81 -12.52
C GLU A 16 -18.32 -0.51 -11.85
N ASN A 17 -18.18 -0.57 -10.53
CA ASN A 17 -17.44 0.42 -9.75
C ASN A 17 -16.20 -0.29 -9.22
N ARG A 18 -15.22 -0.54 -10.11
CA ARG A 18 -13.90 -1.05 -9.73
C ARG A 18 -13.10 0.11 -9.12
N ALA A 19 -13.29 0.34 -7.82
CA ALA A 19 -12.29 1.06 -7.04
C ALA A 19 -11.09 0.11 -6.88
N HIS A 20 -9.92 0.54 -7.32
CA HIS A 20 -8.67 -0.19 -7.21
C HIS A 20 -7.94 0.34 -5.97
N TYR A 21 -7.82 -0.49 -4.95
CA TYR A 21 -7.11 -0.14 -3.72
C TYR A 21 -5.68 -0.67 -3.80
N THR A 22 -4.68 0.20 -3.91
CA THR A 22 -3.29 -0.25 -3.86
C THR A 22 -2.30 0.85 -3.44
N PRO A 23 -1.34 0.55 -2.55
CA PRO A 23 -0.05 1.21 -2.49
C PRO A 23 0.85 0.58 -3.56
N VAL A 24 0.96 1.21 -4.73
CA VAL A 24 1.86 0.73 -5.78
C VAL A 24 3.24 1.37 -5.56
N ARG A 25 4.29 0.55 -5.50
CA ARG A 25 5.66 0.97 -5.83
C ARG A 25 5.97 0.56 -7.25
N PHE A 26 5.92 1.50 -8.19
CA PHE A 26 6.61 1.35 -9.47
C PHE A 26 7.33 2.64 -9.83
N PHE A 27 8.59 2.49 -10.18
CA PHE A 27 9.47 3.56 -10.60
C PHE A 27 10.15 3.12 -11.90
N ASP A 28 9.69 3.63 -13.03
CA ASP A 28 10.44 4.60 -13.85
C ASP A 28 9.60 4.89 -15.12
N LEU A 29 9.10 6.12 -15.24
CA LEU A 29 8.65 6.65 -16.53
C LEU A 29 9.79 7.50 -17.09
N GLN A 30 10.79 6.86 -17.71
CA GLN A 30 11.53 7.43 -18.85
C GLN A 30 12.58 6.46 -19.43
N ASN A 31 12.23 5.83 -20.56
CA ASN A 31 13.20 5.38 -21.54
C ASN A 31 13.64 6.59 -22.40
N GLY A 32 14.93 6.89 -22.42
CA GLY A 32 15.54 7.92 -23.25
C GLY A 32 17.06 7.76 -23.35
N GLU A 33 17.47 6.75 -24.12
CA GLU A 33 18.77 6.55 -24.79
C GLU A 33 20.07 6.88 -24.01
N CYS A 34 20.77 5.81 -23.62
CA CYS A 34 22.14 5.83 -23.14
C CYS A 34 23.13 5.85 -24.32
N ASN A 35 24.06 6.81 -24.34
CA ASN A 35 25.33 6.69 -25.04
C ASN A 35 26.46 7.21 -24.14
N MET A 36 27.40 6.31 -23.82
CA MET A 36 28.59 6.57 -23.00
C MET A 36 29.60 7.46 -23.71
N SER A 37 30.25 8.39 -22.98
CA SER A 37 31.72 8.46 -22.88
C SER A 37 32.20 9.46 -21.82
N ASP A 38 33.15 8.98 -21.00
CA ASP A 38 34.29 9.63 -20.33
C ASP A 38 34.18 10.96 -19.54
N HIS A 39 34.45 10.84 -18.23
CA HIS A 39 35.23 11.73 -17.33
C HIS A 39 34.95 13.25 -17.24
N ASP A 40 34.48 13.73 -16.06
CA ASP A 40 35.19 14.70 -15.18
C ASP A 40 34.46 14.86 -13.81
N PRO A 41 35.13 15.01 -12.64
CA PRO A 41 34.50 15.23 -11.35
C PRO A 41 34.53 16.73 -10.95
N TYR A 42 33.36 17.23 -10.56
CA TYR A 42 33.03 18.61 -10.14
C TYR A 42 32.63 19.60 -11.24
N ASN A 43 31.38 20.06 -11.05
CA ASN A 43 30.82 21.34 -11.50
C ASN A 43 30.11 21.35 -12.87
N ASP A 44 28.78 21.24 -12.89
CA ASP A 44 27.93 22.37 -13.29
C ASP A 44 26.43 22.15 -13.04
N GLY A 45 25.76 23.27 -12.75
CA GLY A 45 24.32 23.55 -12.70
C GLY A 45 23.32 22.39 -12.76
N LEU A 46 22.71 22.08 -11.61
CA LEU A 46 21.32 21.63 -11.61
C LEU A 46 20.44 22.81 -12.05
N GLU A 47 20.00 22.79 -13.31
CA GLU A 47 18.78 23.46 -13.72
C GLU A 47 17.63 22.79 -12.95
N ILE A 48 17.19 23.48 -11.90
CA ILE A 48 16.02 23.13 -11.11
C ILE A 48 14.82 23.34 -12.04
N HIS A 49 14.24 22.26 -12.55
CA HIS A 49 12.90 22.32 -13.11
C HIS A 49 11.96 22.84 -12.03
N GLU A 50 11.39 24.02 -12.30
CA GLU A 50 10.51 24.79 -11.44
C GLU A 50 9.21 24.01 -11.08
N ASP A 51 8.64 24.36 -9.93
CA ASP A 51 7.30 24.00 -9.41
C ASP A 51 7.08 22.76 -8.53
N PHE A 52 8.09 22.23 -7.84
CA PHE A 52 7.83 21.32 -6.69
C PHE A 52 7.72 22.10 -5.37
N LYS A 53 6.49 22.30 -4.89
CA LYS A 53 6.21 23.04 -3.65
C LYS A 53 6.53 22.19 -2.43
N THR A 54 7.59 22.56 -1.72
CA THR A 54 7.78 22.18 -0.33
C THR A 54 6.67 22.84 0.50
N LEU A 55 5.81 22.04 1.13
CA LEU A 55 4.77 22.56 2.03
C LEU A 55 5.44 23.15 3.27
N ASP A 56 5.28 24.44 3.51
CA ASP A 56 5.66 25.06 4.78
C ASP A 56 4.60 24.70 5.84
N PHE A 57 5.01 23.91 6.83
CA PHE A 57 4.13 23.45 7.91
C PHE A 57 4.16 24.41 9.09
N GLU A 58 3.33 25.44 9.05
CA GLU A 58 2.81 26.10 10.25
C GLU A 58 1.45 25.50 10.61
N VAL A 59 1.17 25.35 11.91
CA VAL A 59 -0.10 24.82 12.43
C VAL A 59 -1.14 25.94 12.35
N ALA A 60 -2.19 25.75 11.54
CA ALA A 60 -3.26 26.73 11.44
C ALA A 60 -4.12 26.73 12.73
N PRO A 61 -4.59 27.89 13.20
CA PRO A 61 -5.58 27.96 14.28
C PRO A 61 -6.90 27.32 13.84
N PHE A 62 -7.70 26.84 14.80
CA PHE A 62 -9.03 26.26 14.58
C PHE A 62 -9.91 27.21 13.74
N VAL A 63 -10.27 26.80 12.52
CA VAL A 63 -11.17 27.53 11.61
C VAL A 63 -12.52 26.83 11.57
N ASP A 64 -13.60 27.59 11.65
CA ASP A 64 -14.97 27.09 11.45
C ASP A 64 -15.16 26.83 9.94
N TYR A 65 -15.19 25.55 9.53
CA TYR A 65 -15.02 25.11 8.13
C TYR A 65 -16.29 25.15 7.26
N ASP A 66 -17.41 25.70 7.75
CA ASP A 66 -18.64 25.81 6.94
C ASP A 66 -18.52 26.86 5.81
N GLU A 67 -17.51 27.74 5.87
CA GLU A 67 -17.07 28.57 4.73
C GLU A 67 -15.75 28.03 4.16
N THR A 68 -15.77 26.84 3.52
CA THR A 68 -14.55 26.34 2.88
C THR A 68 -14.11 27.31 1.78
N PRO A 69 -12.90 27.90 1.84
CA PRO A 69 -12.37 28.70 0.74
C PRO A 69 -12.37 27.85 -0.53
N SER A 70 -12.54 28.47 -1.69
CA SER A 70 -12.56 27.74 -2.96
C SER A 70 -11.26 26.95 -3.15
N LEU A 71 -11.36 25.62 -3.01
CA LEU A 71 -10.28 24.67 -3.23
C LEU A 71 -10.10 24.45 -4.73
N ASN A 72 -9.63 25.48 -5.42
CA ASN A 72 -9.53 25.55 -6.87
C ASN A 72 -8.10 25.35 -7.40
N SER A 73 -7.15 25.04 -6.53
CA SER A 73 -5.78 24.70 -6.88
C SER A 73 -5.27 23.59 -5.99
N GLU A 74 -4.31 22.83 -6.49
CA GLU A 74 -3.67 21.71 -5.78
C GLU A 74 -3.09 22.15 -4.44
N ALA A 75 -2.34 23.24 -4.42
CA ALA A 75 -1.77 23.79 -3.18
C ALA A 75 -2.82 24.10 -2.12
N LYS A 76 -4.00 24.59 -2.51
CA LYS A 76 -5.10 24.86 -1.57
C LYS A 76 -5.73 23.57 -1.05
N LEU A 77 -5.94 22.59 -1.93
CA LEU A 77 -6.50 21.28 -1.55
C LEU A 77 -5.57 20.54 -0.58
N LEU A 78 -4.26 20.52 -0.87
CA LEU A 78 -3.25 19.94 0.01
C LEU A 78 -3.14 20.71 1.33
N SER A 79 -3.15 22.05 1.30
CA SER A 79 -3.14 22.85 2.54
C SER A 79 -4.37 22.55 3.40
N TRP A 80 -5.56 22.50 2.80
CA TRP A 80 -6.79 22.13 3.51
C TRP A 80 -6.69 20.74 4.11
N ALA A 81 -6.24 19.74 3.34
CA ALA A 81 -6.11 18.38 3.82
C ALA A 81 -5.12 18.26 4.98
N LYS A 82 -3.96 18.93 4.88
CA LYS A 82 -2.98 19.05 5.96
C LYS A 82 -3.60 19.64 7.21
N ASP A 83 -4.34 20.75 7.09
CA ASP A 83 -4.91 21.45 8.25
C ASP A 83 -5.92 20.54 8.97
N ILE A 84 -6.81 19.86 8.22
CA ILE A 84 -7.75 18.88 8.76
C ILE A 84 -7.02 17.72 9.45
N LEU A 85 -6.04 17.10 8.77
CA LEU A 85 -5.30 15.96 9.32
C LEU A 85 -4.44 16.34 10.53
N SER A 86 -4.00 17.60 10.65
CA SER A 86 -3.17 18.05 11.78
C SER A 86 -3.91 18.04 13.13
N VAL A 87 -5.24 17.99 13.10
CA VAL A 87 -6.10 17.87 14.28
C VAL A 87 -5.98 16.48 14.91
N SER A 88 -5.92 15.42 14.09
CA SER A 88 -5.71 14.04 14.55
C SER A 88 -4.30 13.86 15.12
N PRO A 89 -4.13 13.34 16.36
CA PRO A 89 -2.83 13.03 16.92
C PRO A 89 -2.00 12.09 16.04
N SER A 90 -2.61 11.02 15.53
CA SER A 90 -1.92 10.02 14.71
C SER A 90 -1.47 10.61 13.37
N ALA A 91 -2.37 11.28 12.65
CA ALA A 91 -2.05 11.89 11.36
C ALA A 91 -1.04 13.05 11.49
N ARG A 92 -1.15 13.88 12.53
CA ARG A 92 -0.17 14.96 12.81
C ARG A 92 1.25 14.42 12.95
N THR A 93 1.45 13.30 13.64
CA THR A 93 2.78 12.70 13.78
C THR A 93 3.30 12.14 12.45
N MET A 94 2.44 11.51 11.64
CA MET A 94 2.83 11.04 10.31
C MET A 94 3.18 12.20 9.36
N LEU A 95 2.40 13.28 9.36
CA LEU A 95 2.69 14.52 8.64
C LEU A 95 4.05 15.12 9.05
N ALA A 96 4.32 15.20 10.35
CA ALA A 96 5.59 15.72 10.86
C ALA A 96 6.79 14.85 10.42
N GLU A 97 6.60 13.53 10.36
CA GLU A 97 7.63 12.60 9.91
C GLU A 97 7.86 12.69 8.39
N ALA A 98 6.79 12.78 7.58
CA ALA A 98 6.89 13.01 6.14
C ALA A 98 7.62 14.33 5.83
N LYS A 99 7.28 15.41 6.55
CA LYS A 99 8.01 16.70 6.49
C LYS A 99 9.49 16.52 6.81
N LYS A 100 9.81 15.85 7.92
CA LYS A 100 11.19 15.64 8.38
C LYS A 100 12.03 14.91 7.34
N GLN A 101 11.43 13.93 6.65
CA GLN A 101 12.08 13.17 5.61
C GLN A 101 12.09 13.86 4.24
N ARG A 102 11.44 15.03 4.12
CA ARG A 102 11.30 15.87 2.92
C ARG A 102 10.52 15.19 1.81
N TRP A 103 9.42 14.51 2.16
CA TRP A 103 8.48 14.02 1.16
C TRP A 103 7.74 15.17 0.49
N ILE A 104 7.62 15.10 -0.83
CA ILE A 104 6.83 16.03 -1.64
C ILE A 104 5.49 15.39 -2.02
N PHE A 105 4.48 16.21 -2.27
CA PHE A 105 3.14 15.76 -2.62
C PHE A 105 2.79 16.30 -4.00
N SER A 106 2.14 15.46 -4.80
CA SER A 106 1.52 15.89 -6.05
C SER A 106 0.17 15.20 -6.25
N ILE A 107 -0.70 15.81 -7.06
CA ILE A 107 -1.98 15.25 -7.46
C ILE A 107 -1.96 14.99 -8.97
N GLU A 108 -2.16 13.74 -9.37
CA GLU A 108 -2.11 13.31 -10.78
C GLU A 108 -3.20 12.28 -11.07
N ALA A 109 -3.51 12.08 -12.35
CA ALA A 109 -4.38 10.99 -12.78
C ALA A 109 -3.63 9.66 -12.67
N LEU A 110 -4.06 8.82 -11.73
CA LEU A 110 -3.54 7.46 -11.55
C LEU A 110 -4.53 6.45 -12.13
N GLU A 111 -4.02 5.51 -12.93
CA GLU A 111 -4.80 4.38 -13.42
C GLU A 111 -4.76 3.26 -12.38
N GLY A 112 -5.84 3.11 -11.61
CA GLY A 112 -5.93 2.11 -10.57
C GLY A 112 -5.84 2.71 -9.17
N PRO A 113 -4.64 2.76 -8.56
CA PRO A 113 -4.49 3.02 -7.14
C PRO A 113 -4.92 4.42 -6.71
N ASP A 114 -5.37 4.50 -5.46
CA ASP A 114 -5.67 5.76 -4.77
C ASP A 114 -4.45 6.69 -4.63
N PHE A 115 -3.24 6.11 -4.54
CA PHE A 115 -1.98 6.83 -4.39
C PHE A 115 -0.78 6.01 -4.85
N HIS A 116 0.33 6.68 -5.10
CA HIS A 116 1.59 6.07 -5.50
C HIS A 116 2.80 6.57 -4.67
N ILE A 117 3.55 5.55 -4.25
CA ILE A 117 4.84 5.45 -3.54
C ILE A 117 6.12 5.70 -4.34
N ASP A 118 6.52 6.93 -4.61
CA ASP A 118 7.84 7.20 -5.19
C ASP A 118 8.89 7.36 -4.06
N VAL A 119 9.61 6.27 -3.76
CA VAL A 119 10.62 6.24 -2.69
C VAL A 119 11.92 6.99 -3.08
N PRO A 120 12.59 6.68 -4.21
CA PRO A 120 13.78 7.41 -4.67
C PRO A 120 13.67 8.94 -4.73
N GLN A 121 12.61 9.51 -5.31
CA GLN A 121 12.41 10.97 -5.38
C GLN A 121 11.64 11.50 -4.16
N LYS A 122 11.25 10.62 -3.23
CA LYS A 122 10.49 10.94 -2.02
C LYS A 122 9.20 11.69 -2.35
N ARG A 123 8.43 11.14 -3.27
CA ARG A 123 7.21 11.75 -3.76
C ARG A 123 6.00 10.88 -3.44
N ILE A 124 4.94 11.53 -2.95
CA ILE A 124 3.61 10.94 -2.80
C ILE A 124 2.76 11.51 -3.93
N VAL A 125 2.27 10.65 -4.81
CA VAL A 125 1.32 11.03 -5.85
C VAL A 125 -0.06 10.57 -5.42
N LEU A 126 -1.02 11.49 -5.30
CA LEU A 126 -2.41 11.18 -4.96
C LEU A 126 -3.27 11.21 -6.22
N SER A 127 -4.19 10.25 -6.36
CA SER A 127 -5.07 10.19 -7.52
C SER A 127 -6.06 11.37 -7.55
N ASP A 128 -6.20 12.01 -8.70
CA ASP A 128 -7.27 12.96 -8.98
C ASP A 128 -8.60 12.30 -9.37
N GLN A 129 -8.62 10.96 -9.50
CA GLN A 129 -9.76 10.15 -9.94
C GLN A 129 -10.33 10.58 -11.30
N GLY A 130 -9.49 11.15 -12.17
CA GLY A 130 -9.88 11.72 -13.46
C GLY A 130 -10.67 13.03 -13.35
N LEU A 131 -10.67 13.68 -12.19
CA LEU A 131 -11.44 14.89 -11.91
C LEU A 131 -10.56 16.13 -11.85
N ALA A 132 -11.08 17.25 -12.36
CA ALA A 132 -10.44 18.54 -12.14
C ALA A 132 -10.36 18.87 -10.63
N ILE A 133 -9.26 19.47 -10.17
CA ILE A 133 -9.05 19.84 -8.75
C ILE A 133 -10.23 20.62 -8.14
N SER A 134 -10.83 21.52 -8.92
CA SER A 134 -11.99 22.29 -8.47
C SER A 134 -13.24 21.43 -8.19
N ALA A 135 -13.38 20.28 -8.86
CA ALA A 135 -14.45 19.32 -8.62
C ALA A 135 -14.16 18.48 -7.36
N LEU A 136 -12.92 18.03 -7.18
CA LEU A 136 -12.47 17.36 -5.95
C LEU A 136 -12.76 18.21 -4.71
N GLY A 137 -12.38 19.50 -4.76
CA GLY A 137 -12.55 20.44 -3.66
C GLY A 137 -13.99 20.82 -3.31
N ARG A 138 -14.93 20.70 -4.26
CA ARG A 138 -16.36 21.03 -4.04
C ARG A 138 -17.15 19.88 -3.46
N SER A 139 -16.81 18.64 -3.81
CA SER A 139 -17.54 17.47 -3.38
C SER A 139 -17.07 17.01 -2.00
N THR A 140 -17.98 16.93 -1.04
CA THR A 140 -17.68 16.34 0.27
C THR A 140 -17.25 14.88 0.14
N TYR A 141 -17.81 14.14 -0.82
CA TYR A 141 -17.42 12.75 -1.08
C TYR A 141 -15.95 12.66 -1.52
N PHE A 142 -15.56 13.40 -2.56
CA PHE A 142 -14.18 13.35 -3.09
C PHE A 142 -13.17 13.93 -2.12
N LYS A 143 -13.52 14.98 -1.36
CA LYS A 143 -12.69 15.49 -0.26
C LYS A 143 -12.37 14.43 0.78
N ASN A 144 -13.37 13.66 1.21
CA ASN A 144 -13.14 12.62 2.20
C ASN A 144 -12.38 11.43 1.62
N SER A 145 -12.67 11.02 0.38
CA SER A 145 -11.89 10.00 -0.33
C SER A 145 -10.42 10.40 -0.44
N PHE A 146 -10.15 11.65 -0.84
CA PHE A 146 -8.80 12.22 -0.88
C PHE A 146 -8.09 12.18 0.49
N LEU A 147 -8.80 12.50 1.57
CA LEU A 147 -8.24 12.38 2.93
C LEU A 147 -7.88 10.94 3.29
N VAL A 148 -8.71 9.96 2.93
CA VAL A 148 -8.43 8.54 3.16
C VAL A 148 -7.15 8.13 2.41
N SER A 149 -7.05 8.45 1.11
CA SER A 149 -5.86 8.16 0.30
C SER A 149 -4.59 8.81 0.88
N LEU A 150 -4.70 10.06 1.32
CA LEU A 150 -3.58 10.77 1.95
C LEU A 150 -3.17 10.13 3.29
N ILE A 151 -4.11 9.69 4.12
CA ILE A 151 -3.79 9.01 5.40
C ILE A 151 -3.02 7.71 5.12
N ARG A 152 -3.49 6.91 4.16
CA ARG A 152 -2.86 5.66 3.76
C ARG A 152 -1.45 5.92 3.20
N ALA A 153 -1.29 6.91 2.33
CA ALA A 153 0.01 7.29 1.79
C ALA A 153 1.00 7.75 2.89
N LEU A 154 0.53 8.57 3.85
CA LEU A 154 1.34 8.99 4.99
C LEU A 154 1.75 7.83 5.89
N ARG A 155 0.84 6.87 6.08
CA ARG A 155 1.14 5.65 6.83
C ARG A 155 2.12 4.76 6.07
N ASP A 156 2.02 4.72 4.75
CA ASP A 156 2.93 3.92 3.94
C ASP A 156 4.35 4.51 3.91
N VAL A 157 4.51 5.83 3.87
CA VAL A 157 5.79 6.52 4.11
C VAL A 157 6.37 6.18 5.50
N TRP A 158 5.51 6.07 6.51
CA TRP A 158 5.93 5.68 7.84
C TRP A 158 6.46 4.25 7.88
N GLN A 159 5.80 3.33 7.18
CA GLN A 159 6.25 1.94 7.04
C GLN A 159 7.56 1.88 6.27
N GLU A 160 7.69 2.65 5.18
CA GLU A 160 8.88 2.65 4.34
C GLU A 160 10.14 3.03 5.12
N LYS A 161 10.06 4.09 5.91
CA LYS A 161 11.19 4.49 6.78
C LYS A 161 11.65 3.37 7.71
N ARG A 162 10.73 2.54 8.20
CA ARG A 162 11.00 1.57 9.27
C ARG A 162 11.40 0.21 8.74
N HIS A 163 10.86 -0.18 7.60
CA HIS A 163 10.95 -1.55 7.10
C HIS A 163 11.55 -1.64 5.70
N GLY A 164 11.49 -0.57 4.89
CA GLY A 164 11.87 -0.63 3.49
C GLY A 164 10.92 -1.52 2.66
N GLY A 165 11.46 -2.06 1.57
CA GLY A 165 10.92 -3.23 0.88
C GLY A 165 11.24 -4.54 1.64
N PHE A 166 10.41 -5.56 1.46
CA PHE A 166 10.56 -6.85 2.13
C PHE A 166 11.35 -7.89 1.30
N ASP A 167 11.36 -7.73 -0.02
CA ASP A 167 11.96 -8.59 -1.03
C ASP A 167 13.42 -8.97 -0.71
N ALA A 168 14.31 -8.00 -0.54
CA ALA A 168 15.71 -8.24 -0.23
C ALA A 168 15.95 -9.02 1.08
N GLN A 169 14.96 -9.09 1.98
CA GLN A 169 15.09 -9.77 3.27
C GLN A 169 14.40 -11.13 3.30
N TYR A 170 13.27 -11.28 2.60
CA TYR A 170 12.35 -12.39 2.80
C TYR A 170 12.08 -13.14 1.50
N ALA A 171 11.80 -14.45 1.63
CA ALA A 171 11.33 -15.25 0.51
C ALA A 171 9.99 -14.73 -0.01
N CYS A 172 9.72 -14.96 -1.30
CA CYS A 172 8.52 -14.50 -2.00
C CYS A 172 7.21 -14.74 -1.23
N GLU A 173 7.06 -15.90 -0.60
CA GLU A 173 5.86 -16.27 0.18
C GLU A 173 5.63 -15.35 1.38
N ASN A 174 6.74 -14.98 2.04
CA ASN A 174 6.73 -14.10 3.20
C ASN A 174 6.51 -12.65 2.77
N VAL A 175 6.97 -12.24 1.58
CA VAL A 175 6.69 -10.91 1.02
C VAL A 175 5.19 -10.73 0.85
N LEU A 176 4.48 -11.70 0.26
CA LEU A 176 3.01 -11.67 0.14
C LEU A 176 2.32 -11.46 1.49
N MET A 177 2.71 -12.24 2.51
CA MET A 177 2.13 -12.08 3.85
C MET A 177 2.42 -10.69 4.45
N LEU A 178 3.66 -10.20 4.32
CA LEU A 178 4.06 -8.91 4.88
C LEU A 178 3.37 -7.74 4.18
N GLU A 179 3.19 -7.80 2.86
CA GLU A 179 2.46 -6.78 2.10
C GLU A 179 0.96 -6.76 2.45
N ARG A 180 0.32 -7.92 2.65
CA ARG A 180 -1.06 -7.96 3.20
C ARG A 180 -1.16 -7.29 4.56
N VAL A 181 -0.23 -7.60 5.46
CA VAL A 181 -0.21 -6.99 6.81
C VAL A 181 0.00 -5.48 6.72
N ARG A 182 0.87 -5.03 5.82
CA ARG A 182 1.11 -3.61 5.54
C ARG A 182 -0.16 -2.94 5.01
N ALA A 183 -0.79 -3.50 3.98
CA ALA A 183 -2.02 -2.98 3.38
C ALA A 183 -3.15 -2.88 4.41
N ALA A 184 -3.35 -3.93 5.21
CA ALA A 184 -4.31 -3.92 6.31
C ALA A 184 -4.01 -2.81 7.33
N ASP A 185 -2.74 -2.64 7.73
CA ASP A 185 -2.32 -1.58 8.65
C ASP A 185 -2.64 -0.17 8.10
N LEU A 186 -2.46 0.08 6.79
CA LEU A 186 -2.83 1.37 6.19
C LEU A 186 -4.33 1.68 6.39
N ASP A 187 -5.19 0.69 6.17
CA ASP A 187 -6.65 0.84 6.33
C ASP A 187 -7.06 1.00 7.80
N ILE A 188 -6.43 0.24 8.70
CA ILE A 188 -6.66 0.37 10.14
C ILE A 188 -6.26 1.76 10.63
N LEU A 189 -5.19 2.35 10.08
CA LEU A 189 -4.81 3.72 10.40
C LEU A 189 -5.77 4.76 9.84
N ALA A 190 -6.34 4.55 8.65
CA ALA A 190 -7.41 5.40 8.13
C ALA A 190 -8.64 5.40 9.06
N VAL A 191 -9.02 4.21 9.57
CA VAL A 191 -10.11 4.07 10.55
C VAL A 191 -9.79 4.80 11.86
N LEU A 192 -8.57 4.63 12.40
CA LEU A 192 -8.15 5.32 13.63
C LEU A 192 -8.20 6.85 13.47
N VAL A 193 -7.62 7.39 12.39
CA VAL A 193 -7.61 8.83 12.12
C VAL A 193 -9.03 9.35 11.92
N GLY A 194 -9.89 8.61 11.21
CA GLY A 194 -11.30 8.95 11.05
C GLY A 194 -12.04 9.04 12.39
N TRP A 195 -11.74 8.13 13.32
CA TRP A 195 -12.30 8.14 14.67
C TRP A 195 -11.79 9.33 15.50
N GLU A 196 -10.49 9.61 15.46
CA GLU A 196 -9.89 10.76 16.14
C GLU A 196 -10.51 12.09 15.65
N LEU A 197 -10.62 12.27 14.33
CA LEU A 197 -11.23 13.45 13.72
C LEU A 197 -12.71 13.60 14.08
N ARG A 198 -13.45 12.49 14.21
CA ARG A 198 -14.83 12.53 14.71
C ARG A 198 -14.91 13.11 16.12
N GLY A 199 -13.98 12.76 17.01
CA GLY A 199 -13.91 13.30 18.37
C GLY A 199 -13.70 14.82 18.41
N GLU A 200 -13.03 15.35 17.39
CA GLU A 200 -12.68 16.77 17.25
C GLU A 200 -13.72 17.57 16.42
N GLY A 201 -14.90 17.00 16.16
CA GLY A 201 -15.98 17.65 15.41
C GLY A 201 -15.91 17.48 13.88
N HIS A 202 -14.85 16.88 13.35
CA HIS A 202 -14.68 16.60 11.92
C HIS A 202 -15.26 15.24 11.51
N GLY A 203 -16.53 14.98 11.88
CA GLY A 203 -17.19 13.68 11.64
C GLY A 203 -17.51 13.34 10.18
N GLY A 204 -17.15 14.20 9.22
CA GLY A 204 -17.35 13.98 7.78
C GLY A 204 -16.60 12.75 7.26
N LEU A 205 -15.32 12.63 7.63
CA LEU A 205 -14.49 11.50 7.23
C LEU A 205 -15.00 10.17 7.79
N TRP A 206 -15.38 10.15 9.07
CA TRP A 206 -15.94 8.94 9.70
C TRP A 206 -17.22 8.46 9.01
N ARG A 207 -18.14 9.38 8.66
CA ARG A 207 -19.35 9.04 7.89
C ARG A 207 -19.02 8.51 6.50
N HIS A 208 -17.98 9.04 5.87
CA HIS A 208 -17.50 8.54 4.59
C HIS A 208 -16.95 7.12 4.72
N LEU A 209 -16.10 6.84 5.72
CA LEU A 209 -15.55 5.50 5.98
C LEU A 209 -16.64 4.45 6.23
N ILE A 210 -17.68 4.78 7.00
CA ILE A 210 -18.81 3.85 7.21
C ILE A 210 -19.54 3.53 5.89
N GLY A 211 -19.62 4.50 4.99
CA GLY A 211 -20.31 4.36 3.70
C GLY A 211 -19.41 3.90 2.56
N SER A 212 -18.11 3.72 2.78
CA SER A 212 -17.16 3.25 1.78
C SER A 212 -16.98 1.73 1.87
N GLU A 213 -16.07 1.18 1.07
CA GLU A 213 -15.66 -0.22 1.19
C GLU A 213 -15.05 -0.54 2.56
N ASP A 214 -14.55 0.45 3.31
CA ASP A 214 -13.98 0.31 4.67
C ASP A 214 -15.03 0.29 5.78
N GLY A 215 -16.32 0.29 5.41
CA GLY A 215 -17.41 0.33 6.36
C GLY A 215 -17.40 -0.85 7.33
N ASP A 216 -17.04 -2.05 6.88
CA ASP A 216 -16.92 -3.22 7.74
C ASP A 216 -15.82 -3.06 8.81
N LEU A 217 -14.68 -2.47 8.44
CA LEU A 217 -13.58 -2.15 9.36
C LEU A 217 -14.00 -1.11 10.39
N ALA A 218 -14.61 -0.01 9.92
CA ALA A 218 -15.10 1.07 10.78
C ALA A 218 -16.15 0.57 11.76
N MET A 219 -17.11 -0.24 11.30
CA MET A 219 -18.16 -0.84 12.13
C MET A 219 -17.59 -1.86 13.12
N ARG A 220 -16.60 -2.67 12.71
CA ARG A 220 -15.93 -3.60 13.61
C ARG A 220 -15.17 -2.87 14.72
N PHE A 221 -14.41 -1.84 14.37
CA PHE A 221 -13.64 -1.02 15.30
C PHE A 221 -14.55 -0.34 16.34
N SER A 222 -15.53 0.42 15.86
CA SER A 222 -16.47 1.17 16.71
C SER A 222 -17.34 0.25 17.57
N GLY A 223 -17.85 -0.86 17.00
CA GLY A 223 -18.63 -1.83 17.76
C GLY A 223 -17.83 -2.52 18.87
N TYR A 224 -16.50 -2.63 18.73
CA TYR A 224 -15.63 -3.10 19.81
C TYR A 224 -15.47 -2.04 20.91
N LEU A 225 -15.25 -0.77 20.51
CA LEU A 225 -15.14 0.36 21.44
C LEU A 225 -16.42 0.60 22.26
N GLU A 226 -17.59 0.43 21.68
CA GLU A 226 -18.87 0.56 22.39
C GLU A 226 -19.03 -0.46 23.52
N ARG A 227 -18.44 -1.64 23.36
CA ARG A 227 -18.48 -2.73 24.36
C ARG A 227 -17.37 -2.61 25.39
N ASP A 228 -16.18 -2.18 24.95
CA ASP A 228 -15.01 -1.98 25.79
C ASP A 228 -14.29 -0.69 25.40
N PRO A 229 -14.64 0.48 25.97
CA PRO A 229 -13.99 1.74 25.64
C PRO A 229 -12.49 1.77 25.96
N ALA A 230 -12.02 0.95 26.92
CA ALA A 230 -10.60 0.87 27.25
C ALA A 230 -9.78 0.20 26.13
N SER A 231 -10.44 -0.48 25.19
CA SER A 231 -9.80 -1.13 24.05
C SER A 231 -9.13 -0.17 23.06
N LEU A 232 -9.46 1.13 23.12
CA LEU A 232 -8.76 2.17 22.36
C LEU A 232 -7.29 2.27 22.77
N PHE A 233 -6.99 2.11 24.06
CA PHE A 233 -5.64 2.35 24.62
C PHE A 233 -4.77 1.10 24.68
N ASN A 234 -5.36 -0.08 24.49
CA ASN A 234 -4.64 -1.36 24.52
C ASN A 234 -4.56 -2.04 23.14
N GLY A 235 -5.01 -1.35 22.07
CA GLY A 235 -4.93 -1.81 20.69
C GLY A 235 -5.98 -2.85 20.28
N ARG A 236 -6.81 -3.38 21.20
CA ARG A 236 -7.73 -4.48 20.87
C ARG A 236 -8.80 -4.10 19.85
N ALA A 237 -9.29 -2.87 19.85
CA ALA A 237 -10.25 -2.42 18.84
C ALA A 237 -9.62 -2.40 17.44
N LEU A 238 -8.36 -1.93 17.34
CA LEU A 238 -7.60 -1.92 16.10
C LEU A 238 -7.27 -3.34 15.63
N ALA A 239 -6.84 -4.22 16.54
CA ALA A 239 -6.61 -5.62 16.23
C ALA A 239 -7.88 -6.32 15.74
N ALA A 240 -9.04 -6.02 16.33
CA ALA A 240 -10.32 -6.58 15.90
C ALA A 240 -10.73 -6.11 14.49
N ALA A 241 -10.44 -4.86 14.13
CA ALA A 241 -10.64 -4.33 12.78
C ALA A 241 -9.62 -4.92 11.80
N PHE A 242 -8.36 -5.08 12.22
CA PHE A 242 -7.32 -5.74 11.43
C PHE A 242 -7.74 -7.16 11.03
N SER A 243 -8.20 -7.99 11.97
CA SER A 243 -8.71 -9.33 11.65
C SER A 243 -9.96 -9.30 10.76
N GLN A 244 -10.71 -8.20 10.74
CA GLN A 244 -11.86 -8.03 9.83
C GLN A 244 -11.41 -7.75 8.39
N TRP A 245 -10.28 -7.07 8.20
CA TRP A 245 -9.69 -6.83 6.87
C TRP A 245 -9.47 -8.13 6.10
N PHE A 246 -8.93 -9.15 6.77
CA PHE A 246 -8.68 -10.49 6.21
C PHE A 246 -9.95 -11.32 5.94
N ARG A 247 -11.14 -10.79 6.23
CA ARG A 247 -12.41 -11.46 5.91
C ARG A 247 -13.02 -10.98 4.59
N ALA A 248 -12.38 -10.04 3.92
CA ALA A 248 -12.80 -9.52 2.63
C ALA A 248 -11.88 -10.07 1.53
N ASP A 249 -12.33 -11.13 0.86
CA ASP A 249 -11.55 -11.82 -0.18
C ASP A 249 -11.04 -10.84 -1.25
N ARG A 250 -11.90 -9.92 -1.72
CA ARG A 250 -11.54 -8.88 -2.70
C ARG A 250 -10.33 -8.04 -2.29
N ARG A 251 -10.14 -7.72 -0.99
CA ARG A 251 -8.98 -6.95 -0.52
C ARG A 251 -7.70 -7.77 -0.59
N ILE A 252 -7.79 -9.04 -0.19
CA ILE A 252 -6.68 -9.99 -0.23
C ILE A 252 -6.27 -10.23 -1.68
N GLU A 253 -7.23 -10.51 -2.56
CA GLU A 253 -7.01 -10.77 -3.98
C GLU A 253 -6.35 -9.61 -4.70
N ALA A 254 -6.82 -8.38 -4.44
CA ALA A 254 -6.21 -7.16 -5.00
C ALA A 254 -4.78 -6.96 -4.47
N CYS A 255 -4.57 -7.09 -3.15
CA CYS A 255 -3.26 -6.95 -2.55
C CYS A 255 -2.25 -7.98 -3.09
N ASP A 256 -2.69 -9.23 -3.24
CA ASP A 256 -1.87 -10.31 -3.78
C ASP A 256 -1.52 -10.08 -5.23
N HIS A 257 -2.49 -9.71 -6.06
CA HIS A 257 -2.28 -9.46 -7.47
C HIS A 257 -1.20 -8.39 -7.69
N GLU A 258 -1.29 -7.30 -6.93
CA GLU A 258 -0.36 -6.18 -7.03
C GLU A 258 1.02 -6.54 -6.48
N THR A 259 1.07 -7.31 -5.39
CA THR A 259 2.34 -7.82 -4.86
C THR A 259 3.01 -8.74 -5.87
N LEU A 260 2.26 -9.61 -6.55
CA LEU A 260 2.80 -10.50 -7.59
C LEU A 260 3.29 -9.73 -8.82
N ASN A 261 2.56 -8.70 -9.26
CA ASN A 261 3.03 -7.80 -10.32
C ASN A 261 4.36 -7.14 -9.94
N TYR A 262 4.49 -6.66 -8.70
CA TYR A 262 5.74 -6.10 -8.17
C TYR A 262 6.89 -7.11 -8.19
N LEU A 263 6.64 -8.34 -7.75
CA LEU A 263 7.64 -9.40 -7.75
C LEU A 263 8.11 -9.76 -9.17
N ASP A 264 7.20 -9.78 -10.15
CA ASP A 264 7.52 -10.00 -11.56
C ASP A 264 8.43 -8.90 -12.11
N THR A 265 8.12 -7.63 -11.83
CA THR A 265 8.97 -6.51 -12.26
C THR A 265 10.36 -6.59 -11.65
N LEU A 266 10.48 -6.89 -10.36
CA LEU A 266 11.78 -7.10 -9.73
C LEU A 266 12.59 -8.19 -10.44
N MET A 267 11.94 -9.28 -10.85
CA MET A 267 12.56 -10.37 -11.60
C MET A 267 13.01 -9.97 -13.00
N GLN A 268 12.25 -9.11 -13.67
CA GLN A 268 12.61 -8.60 -14.99
C GLN A 268 13.79 -7.63 -14.93
N GLU A 269 13.83 -6.77 -13.91
CA GLU A 269 14.88 -5.76 -13.74
C GLU A 269 16.20 -6.35 -13.23
N ASN A 270 16.13 -7.36 -12.35
CA ASN A 270 17.28 -7.91 -11.62
C ASN A 270 17.60 -9.36 -12.02
N ALA A 271 17.46 -9.68 -13.31
CA ALA A 271 17.55 -11.04 -13.85
C ALA A 271 18.85 -11.83 -13.54
N PHE A 272 19.86 -11.18 -12.93
CA PHE A 272 21.17 -11.76 -12.63
C PHE A 272 21.56 -11.72 -11.14
N GLU A 273 20.71 -11.23 -10.24
CA GLU A 273 21.01 -11.09 -8.80
C GLU A 273 20.12 -11.96 -7.91
N GLU A 274 20.55 -12.20 -6.66
CA GLU A 274 19.70 -12.79 -5.63
C GLU A 274 18.66 -11.76 -5.19
N ILE A 275 17.48 -11.81 -5.82
CA ILE A 275 16.39 -10.85 -5.61
C ILE A 275 15.76 -11.01 -4.23
N PHE A 276 15.59 -12.25 -3.77
CA PHE A 276 14.87 -12.58 -2.55
C PHE A 276 15.80 -13.01 -1.43
N GLY A 277 15.54 -12.48 -0.23
CA GLY A 277 16.26 -12.90 0.96
C GLY A 277 15.76 -14.22 1.53
N THR A 278 16.52 -14.79 2.46
CA THR A 278 16.24 -16.11 3.08
C THR A 278 15.82 -15.99 4.55
N ARG A 279 15.53 -14.77 5.03
CA ARG A 279 15.18 -14.56 6.43
C ARG A 279 13.86 -15.25 6.75
N LYS A 280 13.85 -16.03 7.82
CA LYS A 280 12.60 -16.60 8.36
C LYS A 280 11.72 -15.50 8.93
N LEU A 281 10.45 -15.51 8.54
CA LEU A 281 9.45 -14.62 9.11
C LEU A 281 9.23 -14.95 10.60
N THR A 282 9.20 -13.92 11.44
CA THR A 282 9.03 -14.08 12.89
C THR A 282 7.79 -13.35 13.37
N PRO A 283 7.17 -13.76 14.50
CA PRO A 283 6.05 -13.03 15.10
C PRO A 283 6.34 -11.54 15.31
N ILE A 284 7.57 -11.21 15.73
CA ILE A 284 7.98 -9.82 15.98
C ILE A 284 8.01 -9.02 14.66
N SER A 285 8.38 -9.64 13.55
CA SER A 285 8.34 -8.97 12.23
C SER A 285 6.92 -8.47 11.92
N ILE A 286 5.90 -9.30 12.15
CA ILE A 286 4.48 -8.95 11.97
C ILE A 286 4.05 -7.86 12.95
N GLU A 287 4.32 -8.07 14.24
CA GLU A 287 3.89 -7.12 15.29
C GLU A 287 4.51 -5.73 15.08
N SER A 288 5.74 -5.67 14.56
CA SER A 288 6.45 -4.42 14.33
C SER A 288 5.78 -3.51 13.30
N LEU A 289 5.06 -4.07 12.32
CA LEU A 289 4.31 -3.32 11.32
C LEU A 289 3.14 -2.54 11.97
N SER A 290 2.55 -3.07 13.04
CA SER A 290 1.45 -2.41 13.76
C SER A 290 1.89 -1.27 14.69
N CYS A 291 3.17 -0.87 14.65
CA CYS A 291 3.69 0.18 15.53
C CYS A 291 3.06 1.53 15.18
N LEU A 292 2.25 2.06 16.08
CA LEU A 292 1.63 3.36 16.02
C LEU A 292 2.66 4.48 16.27
N PRO A 293 2.32 5.74 15.95
CA PRO A 293 3.22 6.88 16.17
C PRO A 293 3.62 7.10 17.63
N ASP A 294 2.81 6.65 18.59
CA ASP A 294 3.09 6.69 20.03
C ASP A 294 3.99 5.53 20.52
N ARG A 295 4.46 4.67 19.60
CA ARG A 295 5.30 3.48 19.83
C ARG A 295 4.58 2.28 20.43
N THR A 296 3.26 2.34 20.60
CA THR A 296 2.48 1.13 20.90
C THR A 296 2.34 0.29 19.63
N ALA A 297 2.20 -1.03 19.76
CA ALA A 297 1.96 -1.93 18.65
C ALA A 297 0.62 -2.62 18.89
N TYR A 298 -0.39 -2.32 18.07
CA TYR A 298 -1.74 -2.83 18.34
C TYR A 298 -1.90 -4.33 18.06
N LEU A 299 -0.94 -4.95 17.35
CA LEU A 299 -0.87 -6.41 17.17
C LEU A 299 0.05 -7.09 18.18
N GLN A 300 0.55 -6.39 19.21
CA GLN A 300 1.46 -6.99 20.18
C GLN A 300 0.91 -8.29 20.77
N GLY A 301 1.68 -9.39 20.67
CA GLY A 301 1.28 -10.72 21.11
C GLY A 301 0.45 -11.54 20.12
N HIS A 302 0.03 -10.97 18.98
CA HIS A 302 -0.75 -11.67 17.95
C HIS A 302 0.10 -12.22 16.80
N GLY A 303 1.41 -11.93 16.74
CA GLY A 303 2.24 -12.33 15.59
C GLY A 303 2.32 -13.84 15.37
N ARG A 304 2.26 -14.64 16.44
CA ARG A 304 2.24 -16.12 16.32
C ARG A 304 0.95 -16.65 15.72
N GLU A 305 -0.18 -16.07 16.12
CA GLU A 305 -1.50 -16.41 15.60
C GLU A 305 -1.57 -16.05 14.12
N ILE A 306 -1.14 -14.83 13.76
CA ILE A 306 -1.17 -14.35 12.37
C ILE A 306 -0.35 -15.24 11.43
N ILE A 307 0.84 -15.71 11.86
CA ILE A 307 1.67 -16.58 11.02
C ILE A 307 1.06 -17.99 10.87
N ALA A 308 0.38 -18.49 11.90
CA ALA A 308 -0.07 -19.88 11.95
C ALA A 308 -1.51 -20.09 11.45
N ASP A 309 -2.37 -19.08 11.55
CA ASP A 309 -3.79 -19.19 11.23
C ASP A 309 -4.03 -19.06 9.71
N PRO A 310 -4.69 -20.04 9.07
CA PRO A 310 -5.05 -20.00 7.66
C PRO A 310 -5.90 -18.80 7.22
N LEU A 311 -6.52 -18.05 8.15
CA LEU A 311 -7.21 -16.80 7.83
C LEU A 311 -6.25 -15.75 7.23
N TYR A 312 -5.00 -15.72 7.68
CA TYR A 312 -4.01 -14.72 7.23
C TYR A 312 -3.07 -15.26 6.15
N ALA A 313 -3.05 -16.57 5.96
CA ALA A 313 -2.12 -17.27 5.09
C ALA A 313 -2.85 -17.91 3.90
N GLY A 314 -2.11 -18.15 2.81
CA GLY A 314 -2.61 -18.84 1.62
C GLY A 314 -3.07 -17.89 0.53
N LEU A 315 -3.17 -18.42 -0.68
CA LEU A 315 -3.50 -17.70 -1.90
C LEU A 315 -4.75 -18.38 -2.46
N ASN A 316 -5.93 -17.80 -2.29
CA ASN A 316 -7.20 -18.48 -2.59
C ASN A 316 -7.68 -18.27 -4.03
N ASP A 317 -7.32 -17.12 -4.62
CA ASP A 317 -7.70 -16.81 -6.00
C ASP A 317 -6.88 -17.63 -7.02
N PRO A 318 -7.53 -18.34 -7.95
CA PRO A 318 -6.84 -19.17 -8.94
C PRO A 318 -5.91 -18.40 -9.88
N ILE A 319 -6.20 -17.13 -10.18
CA ILE A 319 -5.35 -16.32 -11.08
C ILE A 319 -4.04 -15.99 -10.36
N ASN A 320 -4.12 -15.48 -9.14
CA ASN A 320 -2.96 -15.20 -8.32
C ASN A 320 -2.18 -16.48 -8.00
N GLN A 321 -2.85 -17.61 -7.75
CA GLN A 321 -2.17 -18.91 -7.60
C GLN A 321 -1.34 -19.28 -8.83
N ALA A 322 -1.90 -19.16 -10.03
CA ALA A 322 -1.20 -19.47 -11.27
C ALA A 322 0.00 -18.53 -11.49
N HIS A 323 -0.18 -17.23 -11.23
CA HIS A 323 0.85 -16.21 -11.34
C HIS A 323 2.00 -16.44 -10.35
N TYR A 324 1.68 -16.69 -9.09
CA TYR A 324 2.65 -17.03 -8.07
C TYR A 324 3.42 -18.32 -8.40
N MET A 325 2.74 -19.35 -8.89
CA MET A 325 3.41 -20.57 -9.32
C MET A 325 4.36 -20.31 -10.49
N GLN A 326 4.00 -19.43 -11.43
CA GLN A 326 4.89 -19.01 -12.51
C GLN A 326 6.16 -18.34 -11.97
N ILE A 327 6.03 -17.40 -11.03
CA ILE A 327 7.17 -16.78 -10.33
C ILE A 327 8.07 -17.85 -9.68
N LEU A 328 7.49 -18.78 -8.92
CA LEU A 328 8.25 -19.85 -8.28
C LEU A 328 8.96 -20.77 -9.28
N TYR A 329 8.36 -21.01 -10.45
CA TYR A 329 9.00 -21.79 -11.50
C TYR A 329 10.19 -21.03 -12.10
N ASP A 330 10.04 -19.73 -12.37
CA ASP A 330 11.07 -18.91 -12.97
C ASP A 330 12.26 -18.70 -12.03
N LEU A 331 12.02 -18.67 -10.71
CA LEU A 331 13.08 -18.64 -9.69
C LEU A 331 13.93 -19.92 -9.62
N LYS A 332 13.42 -21.07 -10.10
CA LYS A 332 14.12 -22.36 -10.07
C LYS A 332 14.90 -22.67 -11.36
N VAL A 333 14.98 -21.72 -12.28
CA VAL A 333 15.60 -21.93 -13.59
C VAL A 333 17.11 -21.72 -13.50
N THR A 334 17.86 -22.72 -13.95
CA THR A 334 19.32 -22.69 -14.09
C THR A 334 19.67 -22.17 -15.46
N ARG A 335 20.49 -21.12 -15.57
CA ARG A 335 20.88 -20.53 -16.87
C ARG A 335 22.27 -21.01 -17.27
N VAL A 336 22.41 -21.37 -18.55
CA VAL A 336 23.71 -21.68 -19.16
C VAL A 336 23.83 -20.89 -20.45
N GLN A 337 24.83 -20.00 -20.53
CA GLN A 337 25.05 -19.11 -21.67
C GLN A 337 23.78 -18.32 -22.07
N ASP A 338 23.14 -17.69 -21.08
CA ASP A 338 21.87 -16.95 -21.21
C ASP A 338 20.65 -17.77 -21.65
N VAL A 339 20.78 -19.09 -21.79
CA VAL A 339 19.66 -19.99 -22.08
C VAL A 339 19.10 -20.54 -20.76
N PRO A 340 17.80 -20.32 -20.47
CA PRO A 340 17.16 -20.86 -19.28
C PRO A 340 16.89 -22.35 -19.41
N PHE A 341 17.30 -23.11 -18.40
CA PHE A 341 17.05 -24.54 -18.25
C PHE A 341 16.31 -24.84 -16.95
N ARG A 342 15.36 -25.76 -17.04
CA ARG A 342 14.57 -26.22 -15.88
C ARG A 342 15.21 -27.41 -15.15
N ASP A 343 16.28 -27.96 -15.72
CA ASP A 343 16.99 -29.13 -15.23
C ASP A 343 18.47 -28.91 -15.53
N ALA A 344 19.29 -28.73 -14.49
CA ALA A 344 20.73 -28.56 -14.63
C ALA A 344 21.40 -29.74 -15.33
N ALA A 345 20.91 -30.97 -15.14
CA ALA A 345 21.44 -32.14 -15.83
C ALA A 345 21.07 -32.14 -17.32
N LEU A 346 19.95 -31.53 -17.70
CA LEU A 346 19.62 -31.28 -19.10
C LEU A 346 20.49 -30.15 -19.68
N ALA A 347 20.67 -29.08 -18.91
CA ALA A 347 21.54 -27.96 -19.29
C ALA A 347 22.97 -28.44 -19.56
N GLU A 348 23.51 -29.29 -18.70
CA GLU A 348 24.84 -29.91 -18.84
C GLU A 348 24.96 -30.82 -20.07
N LYS A 349 23.89 -31.53 -20.43
CA LYS A 349 23.89 -32.36 -21.65
C LYS A 349 23.88 -31.53 -22.93
N ILE A 350 23.20 -30.38 -22.92
CA ILE A 350 23.07 -29.50 -24.09
C ILE A 350 24.30 -28.59 -24.21
N PHE A 351 24.84 -28.14 -23.09
CA PHE A 351 26.02 -27.29 -22.98
C PHE A 351 27.11 -27.93 -22.11
N PRO A 352 27.73 -29.03 -22.59
CA PRO A 352 28.78 -29.72 -21.84
C PRO A 352 29.99 -28.79 -21.65
N GLY A 353 30.31 -28.48 -20.39
CA GLY A 353 31.38 -27.55 -20.02
C GLY A 353 31.04 -26.06 -20.18
N GLY A 354 29.76 -25.71 -20.35
CA GLY A 354 29.31 -24.32 -20.28
C GLY A 354 29.55 -23.72 -18.89
N GLU A 355 29.78 -22.42 -18.80
CA GLU A 355 29.76 -21.71 -17.52
C GLU A 355 28.31 -21.65 -17.03
N PHE A 356 28.02 -22.40 -15.96
CA PHE A 356 26.74 -22.36 -15.26
C PHE A 356 26.73 -21.15 -14.33
N THR A 357 25.62 -20.43 -14.26
CA THR A 357 25.35 -19.68 -13.04
C THR A 357 25.11 -20.69 -11.92
N ALA A 358 25.81 -20.52 -10.79
CA ALA A 358 25.85 -21.52 -9.73
C ALA A 358 24.44 -21.79 -9.17
N GLU A 359 23.93 -23.02 -9.32
CA GLU A 359 22.89 -23.53 -8.43
C GLU A 359 23.47 -23.56 -7.03
N LYS A 360 22.91 -22.77 -6.10
CA LYS A 360 23.15 -23.02 -4.68
C LYS A 360 22.24 -24.16 -4.26
N ASP A 361 22.86 -25.28 -3.89
CA ASP A 361 22.19 -26.37 -3.20
C ASP A 361 21.40 -25.81 -2.01
N ASP A 362 20.10 -26.06 -1.96
CA ASP A 362 19.26 -25.82 -0.78
C ASP A 362 19.82 -26.64 0.40
N ILE A 363 20.65 -26.01 1.24
CA ILE A 363 21.13 -26.62 2.49
C ILE A 363 19.96 -26.59 3.50
N SER A 364 19.30 -27.75 3.58
CA SER A 364 18.42 -28.32 4.63
C SER A 364 18.10 -27.49 5.88
#